data_AF-A0A960MN07-F1
#
_entry.id   AF-A0A960MN07-F1
#
_cell.length_a   1.000
_cell.length_b   1.000
_cell.length_c   1.000
_cell.angle_alpha   90.00
_cell.angle_beta   90.00
_cell.angle_gamma   90.00
#
_symmetry.space_group_name_H-M   'P 1'
#
loop_
_entity.id
_entity.type
_entity.pdbx_description
1 polymer ?
#
loop_
_entity_poly.entity_id
_entity_poly.type
_entity_poly.pdbx_seq_one_letter_code
_entity_poly.pdbx_strand_id
1 'polypeptide(L)'
;MAKKIIGRKEELKLLKEISASKDPEFLVVYGRRRVGKTFLMREFFSNKGVYLEIVGTKDGSMASQLEKFSLAVSEVFAEGRELETPKTWNKAFALLTKEFKRIPPSKKIVVFLDELPWLATKRSRLVQALDYYWNAHWSKQNNLILVVCGSAASWMLNNLVHAKGGLYNRLTRRMLLEPFNLKETKEFLASRSIRLKNKQVLDLYMAVGGVPFYLKEFKKGMSPAQMIDEVCFKKTGLLYSEFQNLFKALFDRAETNLSIVKAIAKKGNSISRSELAKVLSKASGGRLNERLKELEASSFIQCFIPYGKSKRDRYYRIIDEYTLFYLKWIEPLVVTGVYVGGESYWKKIYQTSARHAWAGFAFESVCFKHLPQIVNGLELETISFRAGSWRYLPPKKSNEQGTQIDLLFDRDDQAITLCEIKYSDSLFTIDKDYGKTLLKKMDIFEEKCNAEKELFLALLTTKGVKKNLWHEELVDLEVTLDDLFL
;
A
#
# COMPACT_ATOMS: atom_id res chain seq x y z
N MET A 1 -24.01 1.89 17.77
CA MET A 1 -23.14 0.72 18.04
C MET A 1 -21.81 0.93 17.35
N ALA A 2 -20.68 0.79 18.06
CA ALA A 2 -19.35 0.87 17.45
C ALA A 2 -19.20 -0.22 16.38
N LYS A 3 -18.66 0.12 15.21
CA LYS A 3 -18.42 -0.85 14.14
C LYS A 3 -17.13 -1.60 14.46
N LYS A 4 -17.17 -2.93 14.34
CA LYS A 4 -15.99 -3.78 14.58
C LYS A 4 -14.86 -3.42 13.60
N ILE A 5 -13.69 -3.07 14.15
CA ILE A 5 -12.45 -2.93 13.38
C ILE A 5 -11.96 -4.35 13.03
N ILE A 6 -11.64 -4.59 11.76
CA ILE A 6 -11.17 -5.88 11.23
C ILE A 6 -9.72 -5.76 10.82
N GLY A 7 -8.91 -6.81 11.06
CA GLY A 7 -7.46 -6.78 10.85
C GLY A 7 -6.79 -5.75 11.76
N ARG A 8 -5.76 -5.09 11.22
CA ARG A 8 -5.08 -3.94 11.85
C ARG A 8 -4.45 -4.25 13.20
N LYS A 9 -3.90 -5.45 13.38
CA LYS A 9 -3.43 -5.91 14.69
C LYS A 9 -2.28 -5.04 15.22
N GLU A 10 -1.29 -4.75 14.38
CA GLU A 10 -0.14 -3.92 14.75
C GLU A 10 -0.56 -2.46 14.95
N GLU A 11 -1.44 -1.93 14.10
CA GLU A 11 -1.94 -0.58 14.26
C GLU A 11 -2.76 -0.43 15.55
N LEU A 12 -3.64 -1.40 15.86
CA LEU A 12 -4.41 -1.40 17.10
C LEU A 12 -3.51 -1.56 18.33
N LYS A 13 -2.41 -2.31 18.25
CA LYS A 13 -1.42 -2.40 19.32
C LYS A 13 -0.79 -1.03 19.59
N LEU A 14 -0.31 -0.37 18.55
CA LEU A 14 0.24 0.99 18.65
C LEU A 14 -0.78 2.00 19.21
N LEU A 15 -2.04 1.95 18.77
CA LEU A 15 -3.08 2.85 19.28
C LEU A 15 -3.41 2.60 20.76
N LYS A 16 -3.36 1.35 21.22
CA LYS A 16 -3.51 1.01 22.65
C LYS A 16 -2.36 1.57 23.48
N GLU A 17 -1.12 1.45 23.00
CA GLU A 17 0.06 2.03 23.65
C GLU A 17 -0.08 3.56 23.77
N ILE A 18 -0.47 4.24 22.69
CA ILE A 18 -0.74 5.70 22.68
C ILE A 18 -1.83 6.07 23.68
N SER A 19 -2.94 5.31 23.71
CA SER A 19 -4.05 5.58 24.63
C SER A 19 -3.67 5.38 26.10
N ALA A 20 -2.72 4.49 26.39
CA ALA A 20 -2.25 4.17 27.74
C ALA A 20 -1.06 5.05 28.18
N SER A 21 -0.40 5.73 27.24
CA SER A 21 0.75 6.62 27.51
C SER A 21 0.41 7.67 28.56
N LYS A 22 1.35 8.00 29.44
CA LYS A 22 1.22 9.09 30.43
C LYS A 22 1.78 10.41 29.91
N ASP A 23 2.37 10.39 28.73
CA ASP A 23 2.97 11.54 28.07
C ASP A 23 2.05 12.04 26.94
N PRO A 24 2.21 13.29 26.47
CA PRO A 24 1.51 13.77 25.31
C PRO A 24 1.96 13.03 24.05
N GLU A 25 1.00 12.60 23.23
CA GLU A 25 1.26 11.81 22.02
C GLU A 25 0.88 12.60 20.76
N PHE A 26 1.77 12.60 19.77
CA PHE A 26 1.53 13.14 18.42
C PHE A 26 1.69 12.03 17.38
N LEU A 27 0.55 11.50 16.93
CA LEU A 27 0.46 10.48 15.90
C LEU A 27 0.21 11.09 14.52
N VAL A 28 1.10 10.78 13.57
CA VAL A 28 0.87 11.04 12.14
C VAL A 28 0.45 9.75 11.44
N VAL A 29 -0.76 9.73 10.88
CA VAL A 29 -1.29 8.61 10.08
C VAL A 29 -1.34 9.00 8.61
N TYR A 30 -0.66 8.25 7.76
CA TYR A 30 -0.67 8.49 6.32
C TYR A 30 -0.82 7.17 5.57
N GLY A 31 -1.09 7.26 4.28
CA GLY A 31 -1.32 6.10 3.43
C GLY A 31 -2.34 6.41 2.35
N ARG A 32 -2.50 5.49 1.43
CA ARG A 32 -3.36 5.65 0.26
C ARG A 32 -4.80 6.04 0.63
N ARG A 33 -5.50 6.74 -0.27
CA ARG A 33 -6.94 7.01 -0.12
C ARG A 33 -7.69 5.68 0.06
N ARG A 34 -8.76 5.67 0.87
CA ARG A 34 -9.71 4.55 1.02
C ARG A 34 -9.23 3.31 1.81
N VAL A 35 -8.02 3.35 2.39
CA VAL A 35 -7.49 2.29 3.28
C VAL A 35 -8.12 2.25 4.68
N GLY A 36 -8.95 3.23 5.03
CA GLY A 36 -9.73 3.25 6.27
C GLY A 36 -9.15 4.10 7.41
N LYS A 37 -8.29 5.08 7.13
CA LYS A 37 -7.65 5.96 8.14
C LYS A 37 -8.67 6.62 9.09
N THR A 38 -9.59 7.42 8.54
CA THR A 38 -10.66 8.09 9.32
C THR A 38 -11.48 7.10 10.13
N PHE A 39 -11.87 5.98 9.52
CA PHE A 39 -12.64 4.93 10.19
C PHE A 39 -11.88 4.35 11.39
N LEU A 40 -10.61 4.00 11.21
CA LEU A 40 -9.78 3.44 12.27
C LEU A 40 -9.62 4.42 13.44
N MET A 41 -9.29 5.69 13.17
CA MET A 41 -9.12 6.69 14.22
C MET A 41 -10.43 6.96 14.97
N ARG A 42 -11.52 7.15 14.24
CA ARG A 42 -12.82 7.45 14.83
C ARG A 42 -13.35 6.30 15.69
N GLU A 43 -13.35 5.07 15.17
CA GLU A 43 -13.85 3.92 15.93
C GLU A 43 -12.97 3.60 17.14
N PHE A 44 -11.66 3.85 17.08
CA PHE A 44 -10.77 3.60 18.20
C PHE A 44 -10.84 4.68 19.29
N PHE A 45 -10.82 5.97 18.91
CA PHE A 45 -10.64 7.07 19.86
C PHE A 45 -11.93 7.74 20.35
N SER A 46 -13.06 7.59 19.64
CA SER A 46 -14.31 8.28 19.98
C SER A 46 -14.81 8.05 21.42
N ASN A 47 -14.41 6.94 22.05
CA ASN A 47 -14.78 6.60 23.42
C ASN A 47 -13.61 6.64 24.42
N LYS A 48 -12.49 7.30 24.09
CA LYS A 48 -11.27 7.32 24.92
C LYS A 48 -11.14 8.55 25.80
N GLY A 49 -12.09 9.49 25.75
CA GLY A 49 -12.06 10.71 26.54
C GLY A 49 -12.87 11.82 25.87
N VAL A 50 -12.40 13.06 25.98
CA VAL A 50 -12.90 14.16 25.15
C VAL A 50 -12.35 13.98 23.75
N TYR A 51 -13.22 13.87 22.75
CA TYR A 51 -12.82 13.63 21.36
C TYR A 51 -13.29 14.79 20.48
N LEU A 52 -12.32 15.52 19.90
CA LEU A 52 -12.56 16.58 18.93
C LEU A 52 -12.09 16.11 17.56
N GLU A 53 -12.99 16.09 16.59
CA GLU A 53 -12.67 15.79 15.19
C GLU A 53 -12.86 17.03 14.32
N ILE A 54 -11.84 17.35 13.52
CA ILE A 54 -11.86 18.43 12.54
C ILE A 54 -11.48 17.84 11.19
N VAL A 55 -12.38 17.94 10.22
CA VAL A 55 -12.18 17.36 8.90
C VAL A 55 -11.87 18.45 7.88
N GLY A 56 -10.75 18.30 7.19
CA GLY A 56 -10.38 19.15 6.07
C GLY A 56 -11.40 19.05 4.94
N THR A 57 -11.83 20.21 4.43
CA THR A 57 -12.63 20.29 3.19
C THR A 57 -11.73 20.55 1.99
N LYS A 58 -11.77 19.69 0.96
CA LYS A 58 -11.06 19.93 -0.31
C LYS A 58 -11.56 21.25 -0.93
N ASP A 59 -10.64 22.07 -1.43
CA ASP A 59 -10.92 23.36 -2.07
C ASP A 59 -11.67 24.38 -1.17
N GLY A 60 -11.74 24.14 0.14
CA GLY A 60 -12.34 25.06 1.12
C GLY A 60 -11.44 26.25 1.43
N SER A 61 -12.03 27.43 1.65
CA SER A 61 -11.28 28.61 2.11
C SER A 61 -10.83 28.46 3.56
N MET A 62 -9.75 29.15 3.96
CA MET A 62 -9.30 29.14 5.36
C MET A 62 -10.41 29.59 6.32
N ALA A 63 -11.19 30.61 5.96
CA ALA A 63 -12.28 31.12 6.78
C ALA A 63 -13.36 30.04 7.02
N SER A 64 -13.77 29.32 5.96
CA SER A 64 -14.75 28.23 6.09
C SER A 64 -14.22 27.06 6.95
N GLN A 65 -12.93 26.73 6.84
CA GLN A 65 -12.33 25.69 7.71
C GLN A 65 -12.29 26.14 9.18
N LEU A 66 -12.02 27.41 9.45
CA LEU A 66 -11.99 27.99 10.80
C LEU A 66 -13.39 28.12 11.42
N GLU A 67 -14.42 28.37 10.61
CA GLU A 67 -15.82 28.34 11.02
C GLU A 67 -16.22 26.92 11.46
N LYS A 68 -15.94 25.90 10.62
CA LYS A 68 -16.18 24.49 10.97
C LYS A 68 -15.40 24.07 12.22
N PHE A 69 -14.18 24.55 12.37
CA PHE A 69 -13.39 24.37 13.58
C PHE A 69 -14.10 24.96 14.81
N SER A 70 -14.59 26.20 14.72
CA SER A 70 -15.29 26.87 15.83
C SER A 70 -16.53 26.09 16.25
N LEU A 71 -17.33 25.62 15.28
CA LEU A 71 -18.50 24.79 15.52
C LEU A 71 -18.15 23.47 16.21
N ALA A 72 -17.12 22.76 15.74
CA ALA A 72 -16.69 21.49 16.34
C ALA A 72 -16.17 21.68 17.78
N VAL A 73 -15.41 22.76 18.04
CA VAL A 73 -14.93 23.07 19.39
C VAL A 73 -16.09 23.45 20.30
N SER A 74 -17.04 24.24 19.80
CA SER A 74 -18.26 24.62 20.53
C SER A 74 -19.06 23.40 20.98
N GLU A 75 -19.30 22.46 20.07
CA GLU A 75 -20.04 21.23 20.35
C GLU A 75 -19.35 20.37 21.43
N VAL A 76 -18.02 20.23 21.35
CA VAL A 76 -17.26 19.33 22.23
C VAL A 76 -16.92 19.94 23.59
N PHE A 77 -16.59 21.24 23.63
CA PHE A 77 -16.05 21.90 24.84
C PHE A 77 -16.97 22.95 25.45
N ALA A 78 -17.95 23.47 24.71
CA ALA A 78 -18.78 24.59 25.15
C ALA A 78 -20.28 24.27 25.21
N GLU A 79 -20.66 22.98 25.18
CA GLU A 79 -22.05 22.52 25.20
C GLU A 79 -22.90 23.16 24.08
N GLY A 80 -22.28 23.39 22.92
CA GLY A 80 -22.95 23.98 21.75
C GLY A 80 -23.13 25.50 21.81
N ARG A 81 -22.57 26.20 22.82
CA ARG A 81 -22.58 27.67 22.85
C ARG A 81 -21.73 28.26 21.74
N GLU A 82 -22.28 29.23 21.03
CA GLU A 82 -21.58 29.87 19.90
C GLU A 82 -20.26 30.51 20.35
N LEU A 83 -19.17 30.16 19.65
CA LEU A 83 -17.83 30.68 19.88
C LEU A 83 -17.45 31.62 18.73
N GLU A 84 -16.80 32.74 19.04
CA GLU A 84 -16.29 33.66 18.03
C GLU A 84 -15.32 32.92 17.09
N THR A 85 -15.64 32.90 15.79
CA THR A 85 -14.83 32.23 14.78
C THR A 85 -13.43 32.84 14.69
N PRO A 86 -12.37 32.07 14.96
CA PRO A 86 -11.01 32.57 14.87
C PRO A 86 -10.66 33.01 13.44
N LYS A 87 -9.94 34.13 13.30
CA LYS A 87 -9.49 34.62 11.97
C LYS A 87 -8.23 33.93 11.44
N THR A 88 -7.51 33.20 12.29
CA THR A 88 -6.26 32.49 11.94
C THR A 88 -6.13 31.19 12.73
N TRP A 89 -5.36 30.22 12.21
CA TRP A 89 -5.05 28.99 12.94
C TRP A 89 -4.31 29.22 14.27
N ASN A 90 -3.49 30.26 14.35
CA ASN A 90 -2.87 30.66 15.63
C ASN A 90 -3.92 31.06 16.68
N LYS A 91 -4.95 31.81 16.29
CA LYS A 91 -6.06 32.15 17.19
C LYS A 91 -6.94 30.94 17.51
N ALA A 92 -7.14 30.05 16.54
CA ALA A 92 -7.89 28.80 16.72
C ALA A 92 -7.22 27.89 17.75
N PHE A 93 -5.90 27.69 17.65
CA PHE A 93 -5.16 26.87 18.61
C PHE A 93 -4.96 27.56 19.96
N ALA A 94 -4.93 28.91 20.02
CA ALA A 94 -5.03 29.63 21.30
C ALA A 94 -6.32 29.29 22.04
N LEU A 95 -7.46 29.38 21.32
CA LEU A 95 -8.78 29.05 21.85
C LEU A 95 -8.81 27.61 22.34
N LEU A 96 -8.38 26.66 21.51
CA LEU A 96 -8.35 25.24 21.87
C LEU A 96 -7.48 24.95 23.10
N THR A 97 -6.31 25.61 23.20
CA THR A 97 -5.41 25.46 24.36
C THR A 97 -6.06 25.97 25.65
N LYS A 98 -6.93 26.99 25.59
CA LYS A 98 -7.70 27.44 26.75
C LYS A 98 -8.71 26.37 27.18
N GLU A 99 -9.38 25.74 26.22
CA GLU A 99 -10.35 24.68 26.51
C GLU A 99 -9.72 23.43 27.13
N PHE A 100 -8.49 23.05 26.72
CA PHE A 100 -7.79 21.93 27.33
C PHE A 100 -7.58 22.08 28.84
N LYS A 101 -7.34 23.32 29.32
CA LYS A 101 -7.15 23.60 30.75
C LYS A 101 -8.39 23.36 31.60
N ARG A 102 -9.58 23.33 30.98
CA ARG A 102 -10.85 23.05 31.66
C ARG A 102 -11.10 21.55 31.83
N ILE A 103 -10.36 20.69 31.12
CA ILE A 103 -10.53 19.24 31.18
C ILE A 103 -9.69 18.68 32.34
N PRO A 104 -10.27 17.83 33.21
CA PRO A 104 -9.52 17.19 34.29
C PRO A 104 -8.30 16.41 33.76
N PRO A 105 -7.14 16.47 34.45
CA PRO A 105 -5.94 15.74 34.04
C PRO A 105 -6.12 14.22 33.91
N SER A 106 -7.09 13.64 34.62
CA SER A 106 -7.42 12.21 34.56
C SER A 106 -8.14 11.80 33.26
N LYS A 107 -8.74 12.74 32.53
CA LYS A 107 -9.48 12.46 31.30
C LYS A 107 -8.60 12.75 30.08
N LYS A 108 -8.48 11.79 29.16
CA LYS A 108 -7.76 12.02 27.90
C LYS A 108 -8.48 13.03 27.02
N ILE A 109 -7.69 13.82 26.29
CA ILE A 109 -8.14 14.74 25.25
C ILE A 109 -7.57 14.21 23.94
N VAL A 110 -8.44 13.84 23.01
CA VAL A 110 -8.05 13.41 21.68
C VAL A 110 -8.45 14.48 20.68
N VAL A 111 -7.48 15.02 19.96
CA VAL A 111 -7.72 15.95 18.84
C VAL A 111 -7.35 15.22 17.56
N PHE A 112 -8.34 15.01 16.71
CA PHE A 112 -8.17 14.37 15.41
C PHE A 112 -8.36 15.37 14.28
N LEU A 113 -7.27 15.67 13.56
CA LEU A 113 -7.29 16.50 12.35
C LEU A 113 -7.26 15.57 11.12
N ASP A 114 -8.44 15.31 10.56
CA ASP A 114 -8.61 14.47 9.37
C ASP A 114 -8.36 15.29 8.09
N GLU A 115 -7.72 14.66 7.11
CA GLU A 115 -7.24 15.27 5.87
C GLU A 115 -6.53 16.62 6.11
N LEU A 116 -5.50 16.61 6.97
CA LEU A 116 -4.64 17.77 7.25
C LEU A 116 -4.12 18.48 5.99
N PRO A 117 -3.76 17.78 4.87
CA PRO A 117 -3.38 18.46 3.64
C PRO A 117 -4.44 19.42 3.11
N TRP A 118 -5.73 19.15 3.35
CA TRP A 118 -6.84 20.02 2.95
C TRP A 118 -7.10 21.14 3.95
N LEU A 119 -6.86 20.92 5.26
CA LEU A 119 -6.88 21.99 6.27
C LEU A 119 -5.76 23.01 6.03
N ALA A 120 -4.60 22.55 5.56
CA ALA A 120 -3.42 23.36 5.28
C ALA A 120 -3.52 24.13 3.96
N THR A 121 -4.56 24.96 3.83
CA THR A 121 -4.77 25.80 2.64
C THR A 121 -3.59 26.74 2.39
N LYS A 122 -3.45 27.24 1.16
CA LYS A 122 -2.35 28.12 0.76
C LYS A 122 -2.28 29.35 1.68
N ARG A 123 -1.08 29.63 2.22
CA ARG A 123 -0.81 30.73 3.17
C ARG A 123 -1.58 30.67 4.50
N SER A 124 -2.21 29.54 4.84
CA SER A 124 -2.93 29.38 6.12
C SER A 124 -2.02 29.43 7.36
N ARG A 125 -0.73 29.14 7.18
CA ARG A 125 0.25 28.95 8.27
C ARG A 125 -0.17 27.88 9.28
N LEU A 126 -1.08 26.96 8.92
CA LEU A 126 -1.58 25.90 9.80
C LEU A 126 -0.44 25.06 10.40
N VAL A 127 0.47 24.56 9.57
CA VAL A 127 1.59 23.71 10.03
C VAL A 127 2.53 24.49 10.97
N GLN A 128 2.73 25.78 10.73
CA GLN A 128 3.54 26.65 11.59
C GLN A 128 2.84 26.91 12.94
N ALA A 129 1.53 27.11 12.93
CA ALA A 129 0.74 27.21 14.15
C ALA A 129 0.79 25.90 14.95
N LEU A 130 0.60 24.77 14.26
CA LEU A 130 0.64 23.44 14.87
C LEU A 130 1.98 23.19 15.55
N ASP A 131 3.07 23.51 14.86
CA ASP A 131 4.43 23.48 15.39
C ASP A 131 4.56 24.32 16.66
N TYR A 132 4.24 25.61 16.58
CA TYR A 132 4.35 26.51 17.73
C TYR A 132 3.56 25.99 18.95
N TYR A 133 2.30 25.60 18.77
CA TYR A 133 1.45 25.15 19.87
C TYR A 133 1.87 23.79 20.43
N TRP A 134 2.33 22.87 19.58
CA TRP A 134 2.94 21.63 20.05
C TRP A 134 4.10 21.93 21.00
N ASN A 135 4.95 22.87 20.61
CA ASN A 135 6.22 23.14 21.27
C ASN A 135 6.07 23.94 22.55
N ALA A 136 5.24 24.98 22.51
CA ALA A 136 5.06 25.89 23.62
C ALA A 136 4.12 25.32 24.68
N HIS A 137 3.12 24.51 24.28
CA HIS A 137 1.98 24.15 25.13
C HIS A 137 1.67 22.65 25.15
N TRP A 138 1.35 22.03 24.01
CA TRP A 138 0.72 20.71 23.96
C TRP A 138 1.68 19.57 24.33
N SER A 139 2.98 19.73 24.09
CA SER A 139 4.02 18.79 24.54
C SER A 139 4.20 18.73 26.06
N LYS A 140 3.53 19.60 26.82
CA LYS A 140 3.51 19.60 28.29
C LYS A 140 2.14 19.16 28.86
N GLN A 141 1.23 18.74 27.98
CA GLN A 141 -0.13 18.36 28.34
C GLN A 141 -0.25 16.82 28.36
N ASN A 142 0.07 16.19 29.50
CA ASN A 142 0.20 14.73 29.66
C ASN A 142 -1.04 13.90 29.25
N ASN A 143 -2.23 14.49 29.23
CA ASN A 143 -3.46 13.81 28.83
C ASN A 143 -3.86 14.06 27.36
N LEU A 144 -3.04 14.74 26.55
CA LEU A 144 -3.34 15.07 25.16
C LEU A 144 -2.81 14.04 24.17
N ILE A 145 -3.67 13.65 23.22
CA ILE A 145 -3.34 12.83 22.07
C ILE A 145 -3.74 13.63 20.83
N LEU A 146 -2.76 14.10 20.07
CA LEU A 146 -2.97 14.72 18.78
C LEU A 146 -2.78 13.67 17.68
N VAL A 147 -3.83 13.47 16.89
CA VAL A 147 -3.81 12.60 15.71
C VAL A 147 -4.01 13.48 14.49
N VAL A 148 -3.13 13.34 13.51
CA VAL A 148 -3.32 13.99 12.19
C VAL A 148 -3.25 12.93 11.10
N CYS A 149 -4.13 13.01 10.12
CA CYS A 149 -4.04 12.13 8.96
C CYS A 149 -4.23 12.81 7.62
N GLY A 150 -3.80 12.11 6.56
CA GLY A 150 -3.96 12.61 5.19
C GLY A 150 -3.77 11.54 4.14
N SER A 151 -4.59 11.59 3.10
CA SER A 151 -4.47 10.70 1.93
C SER A 151 -3.38 11.15 0.96
N ALA A 152 -2.99 12.43 0.97
CA ALA A 152 -1.82 12.93 0.26
C ALA A 152 -0.54 12.58 1.02
N ALA A 153 -0.15 11.30 0.98
CA ALA A 153 0.94 10.76 1.80
C ALA A 153 2.27 11.50 1.62
N SER A 154 2.64 11.86 0.38
CA SER A 154 3.85 12.66 0.12
C SER A 154 3.81 14.03 0.78
N TRP A 155 2.64 14.68 0.80
CA TRP A 155 2.46 15.95 1.51
C TRP A 155 2.66 15.77 3.00
N MET A 156 2.06 14.72 3.60
CA MET A 156 2.21 14.39 5.02
C MET A 156 3.68 14.15 5.37
N LEU A 157 4.38 13.38 4.53
CA LEU A 157 5.81 13.09 4.73
C LEU A 157 6.66 14.36 4.65
N ASN A 158 6.49 15.17 3.61
CA ASN A 158 7.34 16.34 3.39
C ASN A 158 7.07 17.48 4.38
N ASN A 159 5.82 17.68 4.81
CA ASN A 159 5.43 18.81 5.65
C ASN A 159 5.44 18.50 7.16
N LEU A 160 5.41 17.22 7.55
CA LEU A 160 5.42 16.82 8.98
C LEU A 160 6.60 15.91 9.32
N VAL A 161 6.77 14.81 8.59
CA VAL A 161 7.70 13.72 8.95
C VAL A 161 9.16 14.08 8.65
N HIS A 162 9.39 14.69 7.50
CA HIS A 162 10.70 15.13 7.00
C HIS A 162 10.82 16.65 7.00
N ALA A 163 9.92 17.34 7.71
CA ALA A 163 9.95 18.79 7.83
C ALA A 163 11.33 19.23 8.33
N LYS A 164 11.98 20.14 7.60
CA LYS A 164 13.21 20.80 8.07
C LYS A 164 12.78 21.98 8.96
N GLY A 165 12.83 21.83 10.27
CA GLY A 165 12.41 22.88 11.21
C GLY A 165 11.67 22.36 12.43
N GLY A 166 10.73 23.13 12.97
CA GLY A 166 10.26 22.96 14.34
C GLY A 166 9.58 21.62 14.67
N LEU A 167 8.82 20.99 13.76
CA LEU A 167 8.20 19.66 14.01
C LEU A 167 9.19 18.49 13.85
N TYR A 168 10.41 18.76 13.38
CA TYR A 168 11.46 17.74 13.27
C TYR A 168 11.75 17.14 14.64
N ASN A 169 11.72 15.81 14.72
CA ASN A 169 11.92 15.03 15.95
C ASN A 169 10.86 15.25 17.06
N ARG A 170 9.70 15.84 16.76
CA ARG A 170 8.61 16.05 17.74
C ARG A 170 7.41 15.13 17.58
N LEU A 171 7.35 14.42 16.46
CA LEU A 171 6.36 13.38 16.23
C LEU A 171 6.69 12.19 17.12
N THR A 172 5.80 11.85 18.05
CA THR A 172 6.04 10.73 18.97
C THR A 172 5.82 9.39 18.29
N ARG A 173 4.87 9.32 17.34
CA ARG A 173 4.50 8.09 16.61
C ARG A 173 4.15 8.38 15.15
N ARG A 174 4.35 7.38 14.30
CA ARG A 174 4.02 7.41 12.87
C ARG A 174 3.35 6.10 12.48
N MET A 175 2.37 6.18 11.60
CA MET A 175 1.65 5.01 11.10
C MET A 175 1.40 5.16 9.60
N LEU A 176 2.03 4.31 8.80
CA LEU A 176 1.62 4.08 7.42
C LEU A 176 0.50 3.03 7.45
N LEU A 177 -0.72 3.44 7.12
CA LEU A 177 -1.86 2.52 7.02
C LEU A 177 -1.93 1.97 5.59
N GLU A 178 -1.51 0.73 5.42
CA GLU A 178 -1.49 0.04 4.13
C GLU A 178 -2.85 -0.60 3.78
N PRO A 179 -3.12 -1.00 2.53
CA PRO A 179 -4.20 -1.94 2.24
C PRO A 179 -4.07 -3.22 3.07
N PHE A 180 -5.16 -3.95 3.26
CA PHE A 180 -5.13 -5.25 3.92
C PHE A 180 -4.22 -6.23 3.18
N ASN A 181 -3.57 -7.14 3.91
CA ASN A 181 -2.92 -8.30 3.30
C ASN A 181 -3.95 -9.42 2.97
N LEU A 182 -3.51 -10.58 2.49
CA LEU A 182 -4.41 -11.70 2.15
C LEU A 182 -5.23 -12.19 3.36
N LYS A 183 -4.59 -12.34 4.52
CA LYS A 183 -5.24 -12.76 5.77
C LYS A 183 -6.31 -11.78 6.19
N GLU A 184 -5.98 -10.50 6.28
CA GLU A 184 -6.90 -9.43 6.67
C GLU A 184 -8.03 -9.26 5.64
N THR A 185 -7.75 -9.45 4.35
CA THR A 185 -8.77 -9.47 3.30
C THR A 185 -9.77 -10.60 3.53
N LYS A 186 -9.28 -11.81 3.84
CA LYS A 186 -10.14 -12.96 4.17
C LYS A 186 -10.99 -12.70 5.42
N GLU A 187 -10.38 -12.14 6.47
CA GLU A 187 -11.09 -11.75 7.71
C GLU A 187 -12.17 -10.68 7.42
N PHE A 188 -11.87 -9.70 6.58
CA PHE A 188 -12.81 -8.65 6.19
C PHE A 188 -14.00 -9.20 5.41
N LEU A 189 -13.75 -10.07 4.42
CA LEU A 189 -14.82 -10.74 3.67
C LEU A 189 -15.68 -11.63 4.58
N ALA A 190 -15.05 -12.38 5.49
CA ALA A 190 -15.76 -13.22 6.46
C ALA A 190 -16.68 -12.38 7.37
N SER A 191 -16.23 -11.19 7.81
CA SER A 191 -17.06 -10.25 8.59
C SER A 191 -18.32 -9.78 7.86
N ARG A 192 -18.32 -9.87 6.52
CA ARG A 192 -19.45 -9.55 5.64
C ARG A 192 -20.22 -10.79 5.19
N SER A 193 -20.05 -11.91 5.88
CA SER A 193 -20.67 -13.20 5.53
C SER A 193 -20.28 -13.75 4.15
N ILE A 194 -19.13 -13.34 3.63
CA ILE A 194 -18.54 -13.85 2.39
C ILE A 194 -17.42 -14.81 2.77
N ARG A 195 -17.66 -16.12 2.58
CA ARG A 195 -16.68 -17.17 2.91
C ARG A 195 -16.11 -17.73 1.61
N LEU A 196 -14.84 -17.43 1.35
CA LEU A 196 -14.10 -17.87 0.17
C LEU A 196 -12.89 -18.69 0.59
N LYS A 197 -12.49 -19.65 -0.26
CA LYS A 197 -11.21 -20.38 -0.11
C LYS A 197 -10.03 -19.43 -0.39
N ASN A 198 -8.85 -19.75 0.11
CA ASN A 198 -7.64 -18.93 -0.07
C ASN A 198 -7.37 -18.57 -1.54
N LYS A 199 -7.49 -19.55 -2.45
CA LYS A 199 -7.35 -19.32 -3.90
C LYS A 199 -8.37 -18.34 -4.47
N GLN A 200 -9.61 -18.36 -3.98
CA GLN A 200 -10.65 -17.42 -4.40
C GLN A 200 -10.43 -16.01 -3.82
N VAL A 201 -9.91 -15.92 -2.60
CA VAL A 201 -9.46 -14.64 -2.02
C VAL A 201 -8.29 -14.08 -2.83
N LEU A 202 -7.31 -14.92 -3.20
CA LEU A 202 -6.20 -14.53 -4.07
C LEU A 202 -6.69 -13.97 -5.41
N ASP A 203 -7.64 -14.63 -6.07
CA ASP A 203 -8.16 -14.15 -7.35
C ASP A 203 -8.82 -12.76 -7.25
N LEU A 204 -9.54 -12.48 -6.15
CA LEU A 204 -10.06 -11.13 -5.88
C LEU A 204 -8.93 -10.15 -5.58
N TYR A 205 -7.98 -10.56 -4.73
CA TYR A 205 -6.87 -9.74 -4.27
C TYR A 205 -5.98 -9.29 -5.44
N MET A 206 -5.66 -10.19 -6.38
CA MET A 206 -4.91 -9.85 -7.60
C MET A 206 -5.63 -8.83 -8.50
N ALA A 207 -6.97 -8.74 -8.40
CA ALA A 207 -7.77 -7.83 -9.21
C ALA A 207 -8.00 -6.46 -8.55
N VAL A 208 -8.29 -6.43 -7.24
CA VAL A 208 -8.70 -5.19 -6.54
C VAL A 208 -7.82 -4.81 -5.35
N GLY A 209 -6.88 -5.67 -4.96
CA GLY A 209 -6.03 -5.52 -3.78
C GLY A 209 -6.81 -5.58 -2.46
N GLY A 210 -6.12 -5.28 -1.35
CA GLY A 210 -6.69 -5.27 -0.01
C GLY A 210 -7.37 -3.95 0.40
N VAL A 211 -7.84 -3.12 -0.54
CA VAL A 211 -8.41 -1.81 -0.20
C VAL A 211 -9.81 -1.99 0.41
N PRO A 212 -10.04 -1.67 1.70
CA PRO A 212 -11.30 -1.98 2.38
C PRO A 212 -12.53 -1.37 1.69
N PHE A 213 -12.38 -0.18 1.10
CA PHE A 213 -13.47 0.45 0.35
C PHE A 213 -13.88 -0.34 -0.90
N TYR A 214 -12.93 -0.95 -1.61
CA TYR A 214 -13.24 -1.78 -2.78
C TYR A 214 -13.87 -3.10 -2.35
N LEU A 215 -13.32 -3.73 -1.30
CA LEU A 215 -13.84 -4.97 -0.74
C LEU A 215 -15.28 -4.87 -0.20
N LYS A 216 -15.74 -3.67 0.18
CA LYS A 216 -17.12 -3.44 0.64
C LYS A 216 -18.17 -3.67 -0.44
N GLU A 217 -17.82 -3.50 -1.71
CA GLU A 217 -18.75 -3.65 -2.83
C GLU A 217 -19.11 -5.12 -3.11
N PHE A 218 -18.31 -6.06 -2.61
CA PHE A 218 -18.58 -7.47 -2.80
C PHE A 218 -19.80 -7.93 -2.00
N LYS A 219 -20.60 -8.78 -2.65
CA LYS A 219 -21.89 -9.28 -2.13
C LYS A 219 -21.83 -10.78 -1.93
N LYS A 220 -22.53 -11.26 -0.89
CA LYS A 220 -22.71 -12.70 -0.62
C LYS A 220 -23.43 -13.36 -1.79
N GLY A 221 -23.07 -14.62 -2.08
CA GLY A 221 -23.71 -15.43 -3.12
C GLY A 221 -23.09 -15.30 -4.51
N MET A 222 -22.03 -14.49 -4.66
CA MET A 222 -21.30 -14.35 -5.91
C MET A 222 -19.96 -15.09 -5.87
N SER A 223 -19.54 -15.66 -7.00
CA SER A 223 -18.18 -16.15 -7.21
C SER A 223 -17.20 -14.99 -7.40
N PRO A 224 -15.88 -15.19 -7.23
CA PRO A 224 -14.89 -14.15 -7.52
C PRO A 224 -15.05 -13.54 -8.92
N ALA A 225 -15.35 -14.36 -9.92
CA ALA A 225 -15.53 -13.87 -11.28
C ALA A 225 -16.76 -12.94 -11.42
N GLN A 226 -17.88 -13.30 -10.78
CA GLN A 226 -19.09 -12.46 -10.72
C GLN A 226 -18.83 -11.14 -9.98
N MET A 227 -18.12 -11.21 -8.85
CA MET A 227 -17.78 -10.02 -8.06
C MET A 227 -16.93 -9.03 -8.86
N ILE A 228 -15.88 -9.52 -9.55
CA ILE A 228 -15.02 -8.69 -10.39
C ILE A 228 -15.81 -8.06 -11.55
N ASP A 229 -16.67 -8.83 -12.22
CA ASP A 229 -17.53 -8.27 -13.28
C ASP A 229 -18.41 -7.13 -12.78
N GLU A 230 -19.07 -7.34 -11.63
CA GLU A 230 -19.98 -6.36 -11.03
C GLU A 230 -19.29 -5.03 -10.74
N VAL A 231 -18.08 -5.06 -10.18
CA VAL A 231 -17.39 -3.85 -9.71
C VAL A 231 -16.52 -3.21 -10.79
N CYS A 232 -15.90 -4.00 -11.69
CA CYS A 232 -14.91 -3.52 -12.65
C CYS A 232 -15.45 -3.30 -14.06
N PHE A 233 -16.41 -4.12 -14.51
CA PHE A 233 -16.80 -4.16 -15.93
C PHE A 233 -18.23 -3.69 -16.22
N LYS A 234 -19.06 -3.51 -15.18
CA LYS A 234 -20.31 -2.76 -15.32
C LYS A 234 -20.03 -1.25 -15.40
N LYS A 235 -20.78 -0.54 -16.25
CA LYS A 235 -20.73 0.94 -16.35
C LYS A 235 -20.98 1.64 -15.02
N THR A 236 -21.88 1.06 -14.22
CA THR A 236 -22.21 1.52 -12.86
C THR A 236 -21.31 0.92 -11.78
N GLY A 237 -20.40 0.01 -12.17
CA GLY A 237 -19.45 -0.61 -11.27
C GLY A 237 -18.50 0.44 -10.70
N LEU A 238 -18.33 0.40 -9.37
CA LEU A 238 -17.53 1.40 -8.65
C LEU A 238 -16.13 1.57 -9.24
N LEU A 239 -15.50 0.46 -9.64
CA LEU A 239 -14.11 0.46 -10.08
C LEU A 239 -13.95 0.92 -11.52
N TYR A 240 -14.98 0.81 -12.38
CA TYR A 240 -14.87 1.13 -13.80
C TYR A 240 -14.21 2.49 -14.09
N SER A 241 -14.58 3.55 -13.34
CA SER A 241 -13.98 4.90 -13.47
C SER A 241 -12.97 5.24 -12.37
N GLU A 242 -12.74 4.33 -11.43
CA GLU A 242 -11.97 4.59 -10.21
C GLU A 242 -10.52 4.96 -10.49
N PHE A 243 -9.89 4.32 -11.47
CA PHE A 243 -8.46 4.54 -11.75
C PHE A 243 -8.15 6.02 -12.03
N GLN A 244 -8.90 6.66 -12.92
CA GLN A 244 -8.71 8.08 -13.22
C GLN A 244 -9.12 8.98 -12.05
N ASN A 245 -10.27 8.68 -11.42
CA ASN A 245 -10.81 9.47 -10.33
C ASN A 245 -9.88 9.49 -9.10
N LEU A 246 -9.27 8.35 -8.79
CA LEU A 246 -8.35 8.20 -7.67
C LEU A 246 -7.09 9.05 -7.86
N PHE A 247 -6.47 9.00 -9.05
CA PHE A 247 -5.27 9.80 -9.35
C PHE A 247 -5.58 11.30 -9.32
N LYS A 248 -6.70 11.73 -9.90
CA LYS A 248 -7.16 13.14 -9.86
C LYS A 248 -7.45 13.62 -8.43
N ALA A 249 -7.93 12.73 -7.56
CA ALA A 249 -8.20 13.06 -6.16
C ALA A 249 -6.93 13.13 -5.30
N LEU A 250 -5.87 12.40 -5.67
CA LEU A 250 -4.64 12.27 -4.88
C LEU A 250 -3.52 13.22 -5.29
N PHE A 251 -3.46 13.61 -6.56
CA PHE A 251 -2.30 14.31 -7.11
C PHE A 251 -2.69 15.57 -7.88
N ASP A 252 -2.02 16.69 -7.57
CA ASP A 252 -2.17 17.95 -8.32
C ASP A 252 -1.78 17.80 -9.80
N ARG A 253 -0.81 16.93 -10.09
CA ARG A 253 -0.32 16.60 -11.44
C ARG A 253 -0.68 15.17 -11.82
N ALA A 254 -1.95 14.82 -11.66
CA ALA A 254 -2.48 13.48 -11.92
C ALA A 254 -2.07 12.90 -13.27
N GLU A 255 -2.17 13.66 -14.36
CA GLU A 255 -1.79 13.18 -15.71
C GLU A 255 -0.32 12.78 -15.83
N THR A 256 0.59 13.53 -15.19
CA THR A 256 2.01 13.18 -15.16
C THR A 256 2.24 11.88 -14.37
N ASN A 257 1.59 11.75 -13.20
CA ASN A 257 1.69 10.55 -12.37
C ASN A 257 1.10 9.31 -13.09
N LEU A 258 -0.02 9.47 -13.79
CA LEU A 258 -0.59 8.44 -14.66
C LEU A 258 0.39 8.05 -15.78
N SER A 259 1.04 9.01 -16.43
CA SER A 259 2.01 8.74 -17.49
C SER A 259 3.20 7.90 -17.01
N ILE A 260 3.68 8.14 -15.78
CA ILE A 260 4.75 7.38 -15.14
C ILE A 260 4.29 5.93 -14.91
N VAL A 261 3.13 5.75 -14.28
CA VAL A 261 2.58 4.44 -13.98
C VAL A 261 2.35 3.63 -15.27
N LYS A 262 1.77 4.25 -16.31
CA LYS A 262 1.59 3.58 -17.62
C LYS A 262 2.93 3.21 -18.28
N ALA A 263 3.97 4.04 -18.15
CA ALA A 263 5.29 3.74 -18.69
C ALA A 263 5.93 2.53 -17.97
N ILE A 264 5.78 2.42 -16.65
CA ILE A 264 6.24 1.25 -15.88
C ILE A 264 5.48 -0.01 -16.32
N ALA A 265 4.15 0.06 -16.42
CA ALA A 265 3.31 -1.07 -16.83
C ALA A 265 3.69 -1.61 -18.22
N LYS A 266 3.92 -0.71 -19.20
CA LYS A 266 4.33 -1.07 -20.57
C LYS A 266 5.68 -1.79 -20.66
N LYS A 267 6.52 -1.71 -19.60
CA LYS A 267 7.83 -2.35 -19.53
C LYS A 267 7.83 -3.63 -18.68
N GLY A 268 6.71 -4.34 -18.65
CA GLY A 268 6.60 -5.58 -17.87
C GLY A 268 6.55 -5.29 -16.37
N ASN A 269 5.81 -4.24 -15.99
CA ASN A 269 5.57 -3.81 -14.61
C ASN A 269 6.81 -3.39 -13.80
N SER A 270 8.00 -3.35 -14.40
CA SER A 270 9.21 -2.82 -13.77
C SER A 270 10.11 -2.10 -14.78
N ILE A 271 10.82 -1.08 -14.32
CA ILE A 271 11.70 -0.28 -15.20
C ILE A 271 12.80 0.39 -14.38
N SER A 272 13.99 0.52 -14.97
CA SER A 272 15.07 1.30 -14.35
C SER A 272 14.73 2.80 -14.35
N ARG A 273 15.24 3.54 -13.37
CA ARG A 273 15.09 5.01 -13.30
C ARG A 273 15.61 5.69 -14.56
N SER A 274 16.74 5.22 -15.08
CA SER A 274 17.39 5.80 -16.26
C SER A 274 16.58 5.56 -17.53
N GLU A 275 16.03 4.37 -17.73
CA GLU A 275 15.13 4.08 -18.84
C GLU A 275 13.81 4.83 -18.73
N LEU A 276 13.23 4.90 -17.53
CA LEU A 276 12.01 5.67 -17.28
C LEU A 276 12.20 7.16 -17.63
N ALA A 277 13.34 7.74 -17.27
CA ALA A 277 13.67 9.11 -17.64
C ALA A 277 13.77 9.31 -19.17
N LYS A 278 14.30 8.32 -19.91
CA LYS A 278 14.36 8.35 -21.38
C LYS A 278 12.97 8.27 -22.01
N VAL A 279 12.12 7.36 -21.53
CA VAL A 279 10.74 7.18 -22.01
C VAL A 279 9.90 8.43 -21.75
N LEU A 280 10.09 9.08 -20.60
CA LEU A 280 9.32 10.25 -20.16
C LEU A 280 10.01 11.59 -20.46
N SER A 281 10.99 11.62 -21.37
CA SER A 281 11.95 12.72 -21.61
C SER A 281 11.36 14.14 -21.66
N LYS A 282 10.06 14.31 -21.93
CA LYS A 282 9.32 15.59 -21.82
C LYS A 282 8.16 15.59 -20.80
N ALA A 283 7.60 14.43 -20.45
CA ALA A 283 6.38 14.30 -19.64
C ALA A 283 6.57 14.59 -18.13
N SER A 284 7.79 14.41 -17.62
CA SER A 284 8.07 14.58 -16.17
C SER A 284 8.39 16.01 -15.72
N GLY A 285 8.55 16.96 -16.66
CA GLY A 285 8.85 18.37 -16.37
C GLY A 285 10.12 18.59 -15.55
N GLY A 286 11.12 17.71 -15.66
CA GLY A 286 12.35 17.76 -14.87
C GLY A 286 12.22 17.33 -13.40
N ARG A 287 11.02 16.93 -12.96
CA ARG A 287 10.69 16.60 -11.56
C ARG A 287 10.36 15.13 -11.34
N LEU A 288 10.90 14.23 -12.17
CA LEU A 288 10.62 12.78 -12.11
C LEU A 288 10.82 12.19 -10.70
N ASN A 289 11.88 12.58 -10.00
CA ASN A 289 12.15 12.06 -8.65
C ASN A 289 11.09 12.49 -7.61
N GLU A 290 10.53 13.70 -7.74
CA GLU A 290 9.45 14.19 -6.88
C GLU A 290 8.19 13.35 -7.09
N ARG A 291 7.84 13.10 -8.36
CA ARG A 291 6.67 12.30 -8.75
C ARG A 291 6.80 10.82 -8.38
N LEU A 292 8.00 10.25 -8.51
CA LEU A 292 8.27 8.89 -8.06
C LEU A 292 8.09 8.76 -6.53
N LYS A 293 8.58 9.73 -5.76
CA LYS A 293 8.33 9.77 -4.31
C LYS A 293 6.84 9.92 -3.97
N GLU A 294 6.08 10.69 -4.76
CA GLU A 294 4.63 10.80 -4.56
C GLU A 294 3.90 9.48 -4.76
N LEU A 295 4.22 8.77 -5.83
CA LEU A 295 3.65 7.47 -6.16
C LEU A 295 4.04 6.40 -5.15
N GLU A 296 5.30 6.41 -4.69
CA GLU A 296 5.81 5.49 -3.67
C GLU A 296 5.17 5.75 -2.31
N ALA A 297 5.13 7.01 -1.85
CA ALA A 297 4.46 7.38 -0.60
C ALA A 297 2.97 7.01 -0.58
N SER A 298 2.34 6.96 -1.76
CA SER A 298 0.93 6.60 -1.93
C SER A 298 0.71 5.10 -2.21
N SER A 299 1.75 4.27 -2.09
CA SER A 299 1.75 2.83 -2.29
C SER A 299 1.26 2.37 -3.68
N PHE A 300 1.50 3.17 -4.73
CA PHE A 300 1.26 2.74 -6.12
C PHE A 300 2.46 2.03 -6.74
N ILE A 301 3.66 2.47 -6.38
CA ILE A 301 4.92 1.91 -6.86
C ILE A 301 5.87 1.63 -5.70
N GLN A 302 6.87 0.79 -5.96
CA GLN A 302 7.96 0.50 -5.02
C GLN A 302 9.30 0.70 -5.73
N CYS A 303 10.23 1.39 -5.07
CA CYS A 303 11.64 1.40 -5.46
C CYS A 303 12.35 0.15 -4.93
N PHE A 304 13.17 -0.49 -5.77
CA PHE A 304 14.05 -1.59 -5.37
C PHE A 304 15.37 -1.54 -6.14
N ILE A 305 16.36 -2.27 -5.65
CA ILE A 305 17.66 -2.45 -6.30
C ILE A 305 17.79 -3.95 -6.58
N PRO A 306 17.87 -4.39 -7.85
CA PRO A 306 18.09 -5.79 -8.17
C PRO A 306 19.40 -6.31 -7.57
N TYR A 307 19.48 -7.62 -7.34
CA TYR A 307 20.68 -8.25 -6.81
C TYR A 307 21.90 -7.97 -7.72
N GLY A 308 23.06 -7.74 -7.10
CA GLY A 308 24.31 -7.41 -7.80
C GLY A 308 24.35 -6.02 -8.46
N LYS A 309 23.32 -5.18 -8.30
CA LYS A 309 23.30 -3.80 -8.83
C LYS A 309 23.66 -2.77 -7.77
N SER A 310 24.17 -1.62 -8.24
CA SER A 310 24.57 -0.53 -7.34
C SER A 310 23.35 0.28 -6.86
N LYS A 311 23.52 1.07 -5.79
CA LYS A 311 22.49 2.01 -5.32
C LYS A 311 22.07 3.07 -6.35
N ARG A 312 22.85 3.25 -7.42
CA ARG A 312 22.54 4.16 -8.54
C ARG A 312 21.54 3.53 -9.52
N ASP A 313 21.46 2.21 -9.56
CA ASP A 313 20.62 1.42 -10.46
C ASP A 313 19.26 1.12 -9.83
N ARG A 314 18.51 2.18 -9.48
CA ARG A 314 17.18 2.02 -8.91
C ARG A 314 16.17 1.58 -9.96
N TYR A 315 15.34 0.61 -9.61
CA TYR A 315 14.20 0.17 -10.38
C TYR A 315 12.91 0.53 -9.66
N TYR A 316 11.85 0.71 -10.44
CA TYR A 316 10.50 0.95 -9.94
C TYR A 316 9.58 -0.10 -10.50
N ARG A 317 8.72 -0.66 -9.64
CA ARG A 317 7.64 -1.56 -10.03
C ARG A 317 6.30 -1.06 -9.52
N ILE A 318 5.22 -1.36 -10.23
CA ILE A 318 3.86 -1.08 -9.74
C ILE A 318 3.50 -2.16 -8.72
N ILE A 319 2.99 -1.72 -7.56
CA ILE A 319 2.56 -2.62 -6.48
C ILE A 319 1.06 -2.52 -6.20
N ASP A 320 0.32 -1.59 -6.82
CA ASP A 320 -1.13 -1.54 -6.67
C ASP A 320 -1.82 -2.53 -7.63
N GLU A 321 -2.50 -3.53 -7.06
CA GLU A 321 -3.15 -4.61 -7.81
C GLU A 321 -4.23 -4.06 -8.74
N TYR A 322 -5.05 -3.13 -8.24
CA TYR A 322 -6.12 -2.55 -9.04
C TYR A 322 -5.58 -1.75 -10.23
N THR A 323 -4.49 -1.00 -10.04
CA THR A 323 -3.80 -0.30 -11.14
C THR A 323 -3.32 -1.28 -12.21
N LEU A 324 -2.66 -2.37 -11.82
CA LEU A 324 -2.19 -3.39 -12.76
C LEU A 324 -3.37 -4.05 -13.50
N PHE A 325 -4.43 -4.39 -12.77
CA PHE A 325 -5.65 -4.97 -13.31
C PHE A 325 -6.32 -4.03 -14.32
N TYR A 326 -6.51 -2.76 -13.95
CA TYR A 326 -7.13 -1.76 -14.80
C TYR A 326 -6.36 -1.58 -16.11
N LEU A 327 -5.04 -1.38 -16.04
CA LEU A 327 -4.21 -1.14 -17.23
C LEU A 327 -4.19 -2.36 -18.16
N LYS A 328 -4.28 -3.58 -17.62
CA LYS A 328 -4.28 -4.81 -18.42
C LYS A 328 -5.64 -5.11 -19.05
N TRP A 329 -6.73 -4.94 -18.30
CA TRP A 329 -8.04 -5.50 -18.66
C TRP A 329 -9.13 -4.47 -18.90
N ILE A 330 -9.07 -3.29 -18.28
CA ILE A 330 -10.13 -2.29 -18.35
C ILE A 330 -9.75 -1.19 -19.36
N GLU A 331 -8.55 -0.64 -19.26
CA GLU A 331 -8.07 0.45 -20.12
C GLU A 331 -8.20 0.14 -21.63
N PRO A 332 -7.81 -1.06 -22.12
CA PRO A 332 -7.96 -1.38 -23.55
C PRO A 332 -9.42 -1.31 -24.02
N LEU A 333 -10.37 -1.70 -23.18
CA LEU A 333 -11.81 -1.66 -23.49
C LEU A 333 -12.33 -0.22 -23.51
N VAL A 334 -11.93 0.58 -22.52
CA VAL A 334 -12.30 2.01 -22.44
C VAL A 334 -11.78 2.79 -23.64
N VAL A 335 -10.51 2.56 -24.03
CA VAL A 335 -9.86 3.29 -25.14
C VAL A 335 -10.42 2.91 -26.50
N THR A 336 -10.74 1.63 -26.72
CA THR A 336 -11.28 1.16 -28.00
C THR A 336 -12.76 1.49 -28.19
N GLY A 337 -13.42 2.04 -27.17
CA GLY A 337 -14.86 2.30 -27.19
C GLY A 337 -15.70 1.02 -27.26
N VAL A 338 -15.07 -0.16 -27.16
CA VAL A 338 -15.76 -1.44 -27.12
C VAL A 338 -16.46 -1.51 -25.78
N TYR A 339 -17.74 -1.14 -25.79
CA TYR A 339 -18.61 -1.37 -24.66
C TYR A 339 -18.76 -2.87 -24.48
N VAL A 340 -18.02 -3.45 -23.55
CA VAL A 340 -18.31 -4.79 -23.07
C VAL A 340 -19.45 -4.71 -22.06
N GLY A 341 -20.62 -4.33 -22.57
CA GLY A 341 -21.88 -4.34 -21.84
C GLY A 341 -22.44 -5.71 -21.52
N GLY A 342 -21.68 -6.77 -21.77
CA GLY A 342 -22.07 -8.09 -21.33
C GLY A 342 -21.78 -8.20 -19.84
N GLU A 343 -22.79 -8.56 -19.05
CA GLU A 343 -22.72 -8.88 -17.61
C GLU A 343 -21.82 -10.12 -17.29
N SER A 344 -20.76 -10.34 -18.06
CA SER A 344 -19.97 -11.58 -18.11
C SER A 344 -18.59 -11.43 -18.76
N TYR A 345 -18.02 -10.23 -18.96
CA TYR A 345 -16.70 -10.12 -19.62
C TYR A 345 -15.64 -10.92 -18.89
N TRP A 346 -15.45 -10.62 -17.60
CA TRP A 346 -14.49 -11.29 -16.75
C TRP A 346 -14.81 -12.78 -16.63
N LYS A 347 -16.10 -13.15 -16.52
CA LYS A 347 -16.52 -14.56 -16.54
C LYS A 347 -16.04 -15.31 -17.80
N LYS A 348 -16.13 -14.69 -18.98
CA LYS A 348 -15.67 -15.28 -20.25
C LYS A 348 -14.15 -15.42 -20.29
N ILE A 349 -13.42 -14.44 -19.78
CA ILE A 349 -11.95 -14.48 -19.81
C ILE A 349 -11.33 -15.24 -18.64
N TYR A 350 -12.09 -15.57 -17.60
CA TYR A 350 -11.60 -16.18 -16.36
C TYR A 350 -10.85 -17.50 -16.59
N GLN A 351 -11.22 -18.28 -17.62
CA GLN A 351 -10.60 -19.56 -17.96
C GLN A 351 -9.62 -19.47 -19.15
N THR A 352 -9.32 -18.26 -19.65
CA THR A 352 -8.46 -18.10 -20.82
C THR A 352 -6.97 -18.15 -20.44
N SER A 353 -6.14 -18.65 -21.37
CA SER A 353 -4.69 -18.65 -21.23
C SER A 353 -4.12 -17.25 -20.97
N ALA A 354 -4.70 -16.20 -21.56
CA ALA A 354 -4.32 -14.81 -21.32
C ALA A 354 -4.51 -14.40 -19.85
N ARG A 355 -5.60 -14.83 -19.20
CA ARG A 355 -5.83 -14.61 -17.77
C ARG A 355 -4.87 -15.43 -16.93
N HIS A 356 -4.60 -16.69 -17.27
CA HIS A 356 -3.63 -17.52 -16.56
C HIS A 356 -2.22 -16.92 -16.59
N ALA A 357 -1.76 -16.45 -17.76
CA ALA A 357 -0.47 -15.77 -17.89
C ALA A 357 -0.40 -14.49 -17.05
N TRP A 358 -1.46 -13.68 -17.04
CA TRP A 358 -1.55 -12.51 -16.18
C TRP A 358 -1.51 -12.87 -14.69
N ALA A 359 -2.22 -13.93 -14.29
CA ALA A 359 -2.28 -14.37 -12.90
C ALA A 359 -0.91 -14.82 -12.37
N GLY A 360 -0.03 -15.37 -13.22
CA GLY A 360 1.38 -15.63 -12.86
C GLY A 360 2.10 -14.36 -12.37
N PHE A 361 2.13 -13.32 -13.21
CA PHE A 361 2.76 -12.04 -12.87
C PHE A 361 2.09 -11.31 -11.69
N ALA A 362 0.76 -11.43 -11.58
CA ALA A 362 0.04 -10.86 -10.45
C ALA A 362 0.37 -11.60 -9.15
N PHE A 363 0.48 -12.93 -9.20
CA PHE A 363 0.86 -13.74 -8.04
C PHE A 363 2.30 -13.48 -7.58
N GLU A 364 3.25 -13.29 -8.51
CA GLU A 364 4.60 -12.81 -8.19
C GLU A 364 4.54 -11.51 -7.37
N SER A 365 3.74 -10.55 -7.81
CA SER A 365 3.57 -9.26 -7.12
C SER A 365 2.96 -9.43 -5.73
N VAL A 366 2.03 -10.38 -5.57
CA VAL A 366 1.46 -10.74 -4.27
C VAL A 366 2.51 -11.37 -3.36
N CYS A 367 3.37 -12.26 -3.86
CA CYS A 367 4.45 -12.86 -3.09
C CYS A 367 5.41 -11.78 -2.54
N PHE A 368 5.79 -10.80 -3.35
CA PHE A 368 6.62 -9.67 -2.89
C PHE A 368 5.98 -8.85 -1.75
N LYS A 369 4.65 -8.84 -1.62
CA LYS A 369 3.95 -8.19 -0.50
C LYS A 369 3.87 -9.06 0.76
N HIS A 370 4.08 -10.37 0.62
CA HIS A 370 4.00 -11.35 1.70
C HIS A 370 5.38 -11.95 2.00
N LEU A 371 6.45 -11.17 1.80
CA LEU A 371 7.81 -11.60 2.15
C LEU A 371 7.93 -12.07 3.60
N PRO A 372 7.30 -11.43 4.62
CA PRO A 372 7.35 -11.97 5.98
C PRO A 372 6.79 -13.39 6.10
N GLN A 373 5.66 -13.68 5.44
CA GLN A 373 5.07 -15.03 5.42
C GLN A 373 5.93 -16.03 4.66
N ILE A 374 6.53 -15.62 3.54
CA ILE A 374 7.45 -16.47 2.77
C ILE A 374 8.70 -16.79 3.58
N VAL A 375 9.25 -15.81 4.29
CA VAL A 375 10.42 -15.98 5.16
C VAL A 375 10.12 -16.97 6.29
N ASN A 376 8.91 -16.92 6.87
CA ASN A 376 8.43 -17.92 7.82
C ASN A 376 8.34 -19.31 7.19
N GLY A 377 7.66 -19.42 6.04
CA GLY A 377 7.51 -20.71 5.35
C GLY A 377 8.81 -21.33 4.83
N LEU A 378 9.85 -20.51 4.61
CA LEU A 378 11.21 -20.96 4.28
C LEU A 378 12.10 -21.16 5.51
N GLU A 379 11.58 -20.94 6.72
CA GLU A 379 12.31 -21.03 8.00
C GLU A 379 13.56 -20.12 8.07
N LEU A 380 13.48 -18.94 7.45
CA LEU A 380 14.61 -17.98 7.36
C LEU A 380 14.55 -16.86 8.41
N GLU A 381 13.62 -16.91 9.35
CA GLU A 381 13.30 -15.81 10.28
C GLU A 381 14.46 -15.43 11.21
N THR A 382 15.30 -16.41 11.55
CA THR A 382 16.46 -16.25 12.44
C THR A 382 17.73 -15.87 11.68
N ILE A 383 17.66 -15.76 10.35
CA ILE A 383 18.82 -15.55 9.49
C ILE A 383 18.74 -14.14 8.91
N SER A 384 19.86 -13.41 8.95
CA SER A 384 19.96 -12.13 8.26
C SER A 384 20.11 -12.36 6.75
N PHE A 385 19.33 -11.65 5.95
CA PHE A 385 19.35 -11.79 4.49
C PHE A 385 19.02 -10.48 3.77
N ARG A 386 19.33 -10.45 2.47
CA ARG A 386 18.81 -9.45 1.53
C ARG A 386 17.89 -10.12 0.52
N ALA A 387 16.63 -9.70 0.51
CA ALA A 387 15.66 -10.14 -0.49
C ALA A 387 15.76 -9.28 -1.76
N GLY A 388 15.65 -9.92 -2.93
CA GLY A 388 15.70 -9.20 -4.20
C GLY A 388 15.21 -10.03 -5.37
N SER A 389 15.31 -9.46 -6.56
CA SER A 389 15.12 -10.17 -7.83
C SER A 389 16.40 -10.06 -8.64
N TRP A 390 16.65 -11.00 -9.54
CA TRP A 390 17.82 -10.96 -10.41
C TRP A 390 17.47 -11.26 -11.85
N ARG A 391 18.14 -10.58 -12.79
CA ARG A 391 17.94 -10.79 -14.21
C ARG A 391 19.24 -10.58 -14.97
N TYR A 392 19.56 -11.55 -15.81
CA TYR A 392 20.64 -11.44 -16.78
C TYR A 392 20.07 -11.16 -18.18
N LEU A 393 20.50 -10.04 -18.75
CA LEU A 393 20.20 -9.67 -20.13
C LEU A 393 21.51 -9.72 -20.93
N PRO A 394 21.68 -10.73 -21.80
CA PRO A 394 22.89 -10.88 -22.59
C PRO A 394 23.03 -9.70 -23.57
N PRO A 395 24.27 -9.29 -23.92
CA PRO A 395 24.50 -8.31 -24.96
C PRO A 395 23.79 -8.69 -26.28
N LYS A 396 23.31 -7.70 -27.04
CA LYS A 396 22.52 -7.93 -28.28
C LYS A 396 23.19 -8.82 -29.34
N LYS A 397 24.50 -9.08 -29.25
CA LYS A 397 25.30 -9.85 -30.21
C LYS A 397 25.99 -11.08 -29.59
N SER A 398 25.67 -11.44 -28.34
CA SER A 398 26.20 -12.66 -27.73
C SER A 398 25.28 -13.86 -27.99
N ASN A 399 25.85 -15.05 -28.07
CA ASN A 399 25.09 -16.32 -28.11
C ASN A 399 24.60 -16.77 -26.73
N GLU A 400 24.86 -15.98 -25.69
CA GLU A 400 24.41 -16.27 -24.34
C GLU A 400 22.89 -16.16 -24.21
N GLN A 401 22.31 -17.01 -23.37
CA GLN A 401 20.89 -17.00 -23.10
C GLN A 401 20.60 -16.19 -21.83
N GLY A 402 19.65 -15.26 -21.91
CA GLY A 402 19.21 -14.51 -20.75
C GLY A 402 18.38 -15.36 -19.79
N THR A 403 18.37 -14.97 -18.53
CA THR A 403 17.59 -15.64 -17.49
C THR A 403 17.11 -14.63 -16.44
N GLN A 404 16.19 -15.07 -15.60
CA GLN A 404 15.63 -14.31 -14.49
C GLN A 404 15.36 -15.23 -13.31
N ILE A 405 15.69 -14.77 -12.11
CA ILE A 405 15.27 -15.31 -10.83
C ILE A 405 14.23 -14.35 -10.24
N ASP A 406 13.03 -14.87 -9.99
CA ASP A 406 11.85 -14.05 -9.64
C ASP A 406 12.04 -13.38 -8.27
N LEU A 407 12.47 -14.16 -7.28
CA LEU A 407 12.82 -13.73 -5.93
C LEU A 407 14.06 -14.50 -5.48
N LEU A 408 14.93 -13.88 -4.68
CA LEU A 408 16.02 -14.56 -4.00
C LEU A 408 16.24 -13.97 -2.62
N PHE A 409 16.86 -14.77 -1.75
CA PHE A 409 17.35 -14.37 -0.43
C PHE A 409 18.86 -14.61 -0.38
N ASP A 410 19.64 -13.53 -0.42
CA ASP A 410 21.08 -13.55 -0.19
C ASP A 410 21.34 -13.56 1.31
N ARG A 411 21.67 -14.72 1.88
CA ARG A 411 21.72 -14.97 3.32
C ARG A 411 23.13 -14.81 3.87
N ASP A 412 23.24 -14.36 5.12
CA ASP A 412 24.55 -14.11 5.76
C ASP A 412 25.23 -15.42 6.22
N ASP A 413 24.55 -16.56 6.18
CA ASP A 413 25.06 -17.90 6.52
C ASP A 413 25.71 -18.65 5.34
N GLN A 414 26.28 -17.90 4.39
CA GLN A 414 26.94 -18.43 3.18
C GLN A 414 26.02 -19.21 2.22
N ALA A 415 24.72 -18.92 2.24
CA ALA A 415 23.73 -19.49 1.34
C ALA A 415 22.98 -18.43 0.51
N ILE A 416 22.46 -18.83 -0.64
CA ILE A 416 21.49 -18.06 -1.42
C ILE A 416 20.30 -18.96 -1.72
N THR A 417 19.10 -18.55 -1.30
CA THR A 417 17.87 -19.24 -1.69
C THR A 417 17.28 -18.55 -2.92
N LEU A 418 17.29 -19.24 -4.06
CA LEU A 418 16.69 -18.83 -5.31
C LEU A 418 15.23 -19.29 -5.35
N CYS A 419 14.30 -18.39 -5.63
CA CYS A 419 12.87 -18.68 -5.59
C CYS A 419 12.25 -18.55 -6.98
N GLU A 420 11.50 -19.58 -7.38
CA GLU A 420 10.63 -19.54 -8.55
C GLU A 420 9.16 -19.48 -8.13
N ILE A 421 8.42 -18.53 -8.70
CA ILE A 421 7.02 -18.32 -8.33
C ILE A 421 6.11 -18.91 -9.41
N LYS A 422 5.13 -19.74 -9.02
CA LYS A 422 4.22 -20.43 -9.93
C LYS A 422 2.75 -20.35 -9.50
N TYR A 423 1.95 -19.74 -10.37
CA TYR A 423 0.50 -19.79 -10.29
C TYR A 423 -0.05 -20.99 -11.07
N SER A 424 -0.83 -21.84 -10.40
CA SER A 424 -1.44 -23.04 -10.96
C SER A 424 -2.75 -23.34 -10.21
N ASP A 425 -3.74 -23.89 -10.90
CA ASP A 425 -4.99 -24.32 -10.26
C ASP A 425 -4.89 -25.75 -9.68
N SER A 426 -3.82 -26.48 -10.02
CA SER A 426 -3.45 -27.80 -9.51
C SER A 426 -2.02 -27.82 -8.97
N LEU A 427 -1.57 -28.95 -8.42
CA LEU A 427 -0.15 -29.18 -8.14
C LEU A 427 0.69 -28.84 -9.37
N PHE A 428 1.74 -28.04 -9.17
CA PHE A 428 2.66 -27.67 -10.23
C PHE A 428 3.56 -28.87 -10.55
N THR A 429 3.70 -29.24 -11.83
CA THR A 429 4.54 -30.37 -12.23
C THR A 429 5.83 -29.84 -12.85
N ILE A 430 6.97 -30.27 -12.32
CA ILE A 430 8.28 -30.04 -12.94
C ILE A 430 8.49 -31.16 -13.95
N ASP A 431 8.23 -30.87 -15.22
CA ASP A 431 8.59 -31.78 -16.30
C ASP A 431 10.08 -31.70 -16.63
N LYS A 432 10.53 -32.56 -17.54
CA LYS A 432 11.93 -32.65 -17.96
C LYS A 432 12.48 -31.34 -18.54
N ASP A 433 11.67 -30.61 -19.30
CA ASP A 433 12.13 -29.39 -19.97
C ASP A 433 12.20 -28.22 -18.99
N TYR A 434 11.25 -28.16 -18.06
CA TYR A 434 11.26 -27.18 -16.99
C TYR A 434 12.36 -27.46 -15.96
N GLY A 435 12.60 -28.72 -15.58
CA GLY A 435 13.73 -29.10 -14.72
C GLY A 435 15.08 -28.67 -15.29
N LYS A 436 15.32 -28.91 -16.58
CA LYS A 436 16.50 -28.39 -17.29
C LYS A 436 16.56 -26.87 -17.32
N THR A 437 15.40 -26.21 -17.41
CA THR A 437 15.34 -24.75 -17.34
C THR A 437 15.80 -24.25 -15.97
N LEU A 438 15.34 -24.87 -14.88
CA LEU A 438 15.72 -24.53 -13.51
C LEU A 438 17.23 -24.69 -13.29
N LEU A 439 17.81 -25.83 -13.64
CA LEU A 439 19.26 -26.08 -13.60
C LEU A 439 20.02 -24.98 -14.34
N LYS A 440 19.63 -24.70 -15.59
CA LYS A 440 20.25 -23.63 -16.38
C LYS A 440 20.14 -22.26 -15.72
N LYS A 441 19.05 -21.96 -15.00
CA LYS A 441 18.93 -20.69 -14.27
C LYS A 441 19.95 -20.62 -13.13
N MET A 442 20.13 -21.71 -12.39
CA MET A 442 21.09 -21.82 -11.30
C MET A 442 22.52 -21.68 -11.83
N ASP A 443 22.89 -22.42 -12.87
CA ASP A 443 24.22 -22.36 -13.50
C ASP A 443 24.57 -20.94 -13.96
N ILE A 444 23.65 -20.27 -14.68
CA ILE A 444 23.89 -18.91 -15.17
C ILE A 444 23.94 -17.92 -14.00
N PHE A 445 23.16 -18.13 -12.94
CA PHE A 445 23.23 -17.28 -11.75
C PHE A 445 24.59 -17.41 -11.07
N GLU A 446 25.05 -18.64 -10.83
CA GLU A 446 26.35 -18.92 -10.21
C GLU A 446 27.50 -18.30 -11.03
N GLU A 447 27.52 -18.54 -12.34
CA GLU A 447 28.53 -18.01 -13.27
C GLU A 447 28.55 -16.47 -13.27
N LYS A 448 27.39 -15.83 -13.38
CA LYS A 448 27.32 -14.36 -13.57
C LYS A 448 27.41 -13.58 -12.27
N CYS A 449 27.09 -14.19 -11.13
CA CYS A 449 27.22 -13.55 -9.83
C CYS A 449 28.50 -13.91 -9.10
N ASN A 450 29.31 -14.85 -9.63
CA ASN A 450 30.46 -15.43 -8.94
C ASN A 450 30.06 -15.84 -7.51
N ALA A 451 28.94 -16.54 -7.41
CA ALA A 451 28.36 -16.91 -6.12
C ALA A 451 29.21 -18.03 -5.51
N GLU A 452 30.03 -17.69 -4.50
CA GLU A 452 30.76 -18.69 -3.69
C GLU A 452 29.87 -19.33 -2.62
N LYS A 453 28.59 -18.95 -2.57
CA LYS A 453 27.60 -19.38 -1.59
C LYS A 453 26.83 -20.60 -2.09
N GLU A 454 26.44 -21.47 -1.17
CA GLU A 454 25.57 -22.61 -1.45
C GLU A 454 24.23 -22.13 -2.03
N LEU A 455 23.78 -22.75 -3.14
CA LEU A 455 22.53 -22.40 -3.80
C LEU A 455 21.42 -23.37 -3.39
N PHE A 456 20.34 -22.84 -2.83
CA PHE A 456 19.10 -23.58 -2.59
C PHE A 456 18.02 -23.13 -3.56
N LEU A 457 17.21 -24.04 -4.07
CA LEU A 457 16.05 -23.74 -4.90
C LEU A 457 14.75 -23.92 -4.10
N ALA A 458 13.98 -22.83 -4.05
CA ALA A 458 12.66 -22.81 -3.45
C ALA A 458 11.56 -22.61 -4.51
N LEU A 459 10.46 -23.32 -4.38
CA LEU A 459 9.26 -23.11 -5.20
C LEU A 459 8.13 -22.48 -4.38
N LEU A 460 7.70 -21.31 -4.82
CA LEU A 460 6.56 -20.59 -4.26
C LEU A 460 5.36 -20.84 -5.16
N THR A 461 4.43 -21.68 -4.72
CA THR A 461 3.32 -22.12 -5.56
C THR A 461 1.96 -21.88 -4.92
N THR A 462 0.91 -21.95 -5.73
CA THR A 462 -0.47 -21.76 -5.23
C THR A 462 -1.09 -23.02 -4.64
N LYS A 463 -0.60 -24.21 -4.99
CA LYS A 463 -1.18 -25.51 -4.62
C LYS A 463 -0.17 -26.53 -4.12
N GLY A 464 1.11 -26.21 -4.21
CA GLY A 464 2.21 -27.13 -4.01
C GLY A 464 2.76 -27.71 -5.32
N VAL A 465 3.84 -28.48 -5.19
CA VAL A 465 4.55 -29.14 -6.29
C VAL A 465 4.27 -30.64 -6.27
N LYS A 466 4.03 -31.22 -7.45
CA LYS A 466 3.86 -32.66 -7.60
C LYS A 466 5.20 -33.35 -7.37
N LYS A 467 5.26 -34.27 -6.39
CA LYS A 467 6.45 -35.07 -6.11
C LYS A 467 6.74 -36.00 -7.31
N ASN A 468 7.93 -35.86 -7.88
CA ASN A 468 8.50 -36.64 -8.97
C ASN A 468 10.03 -36.53 -8.91
N LEU A 469 10.75 -37.24 -9.79
CA LEU A 469 12.21 -37.25 -9.80
C LEU A 469 12.83 -35.83 -9.82
N TRP A 470 12.33 -34.95 -10.68
CA TRP A 470 12.84 -33.57 -10.79
C TRP A 470 12.57 -32.72 -9.55
N HIS A 471 11.45 -32.95 -8.87
CA HIS A 471 11.20 -32.32 -7.59
C HIS A 471 12.21 -32.79 -6.55
N GLU A 472 12.40 -34.10 -6.41
CA GLU A 472 13.31 -34.70 -5.41
C GLU A 472 14.77 -34.29 -5.64
N GLU A 473 15.17 -34.10 -6.89
CA GLU A 473 16.54 -33.72 -7.25
C GLU A 473 16.81 -32.23 -7.11
N LEU A 474 15.83 -31.36 -7.39
CA LEU A 474 16.07 -29.92 -7.53
C LEU A 474 15.47 -29.06 -6.42
N VAL A 475 14.39 -29.47 -5.75
CA VAL A 475 13.61 -28.56 -4.91
C VAL A 475 13.94 -28.78 -3.44
N ASP A 476 14.62 -27.82 -2.84
CA ASP A 476 15.01 -27.87 -1.43
C ASP A 476 13.88 -27.40 -0.50
N LEU A 477 13.14 -26.36 -0.92
CA LEU A 477 12.13 -25.69 -0.10
C LEU A 477 10.85 -25.42 -0.89
N GLU A 478 9.72 -25.43 -0.20
CA GLU A 478 8.40 -25.23 -0.81
C GLU A 478 7.57 -24.29 0.06
N VAL A 479 7.01 -23.24 -0.54
CA VAL A 479 6.02 -22.37 0.10
C VAL A 479 4.76 -22.39 -0.74
N THR A 480 3.62 -22.49 -0.08
CA THR A 480 2.31 -22.52 -0.72
C THR A 480 1.53 -21.23 -0.50
N LEU A 481 0.42 -21.07 -1.21
CA LEU A 481 -0.50 -19.95 -0.99
C LEU A 481 -1.04 -19.93 0.45
N ASP A 482 -1.21 -21.08 1.09
CA ASP A 482 -1.82 -21.14 2.41
C ASP A 482 -0.91 -20.50 3.47
N ASP A 483 0.41 -20.56 3.29
CA ASP A 483 1.42 -19.91 4.13
C ASP A 483 1.30 -18.37 4.06
N LEU A 484 0.83 -17.83 2.94
CA LEU A 484 0.62 -16.38 2.79
C LEU A 484 -0.59 -15.83 3.58
N PHE A 485 -1.38 -16.70 4.22
CA PHE A 485 -2.50 -16.33 5.09
C PHE A 485 -2.17 -16.39 6.59
N LEU A 486 -0.92 -16.68 6.94
CA LEU A 486 -0.47 -16.82 8.34
C LEU A 486 -0.24 -15.48 9.05
#